data_AF-A0A662C3K7-F1
#
_entry.id   AF-A0A662C3K7-F1
#
_cell.length_a   1.000
_cell.length_b   1.000
_cell.length_c   1.000
_cell.angle_alpha   90.00
_cell.angle_beta   90.00
_cell.angle_gamma   90.00
#
_symmetry.space_group_name_H-M   'P 1'
#
loop_
_entity.id
_entity.type
_entity.pdbx_description
1 polymer ?
#
loop_
_entity_poly.entity_id
_entity_poly.type
_entity_poly.pdbx_seq_one_letter_code
_entity_poly.pdbx_strand_id
1 'polypeptide(L)'
;MDVNQFQAELKTNLSQLEFVEQINTEQNSATYIKIKVTLKPKGFLNIWYNSIRRTQSFSLILENNRKWGLDFDNRIGWHEHPINNQDSHISIKSHIIVEIVKKLQEVWDLVG
;
A
#
# COMPACT_ATOMS: atom_id res chain seq x y z
N MET A 1 -4.90 15.41 4.06
CA MET A 1 -4.52 14.49 5.12
C MET A 1 -3.07 14.76 5.48
N ASP A 2 -2.74 14.85 6.76
CA ASP A 2 -1.34 14.89 7.21
C ASP A 2 -0.79 13.46 7.46
N VAL A 3 0.49 13.35 7.80
CA VAL A 3 1.15 12.05 8.02
C VAL A 3 0.52 11.26 9.17
N ASN A 4 0.12 11.93 10.26
CA ASN A 4 -0.44 11.27 11.43
C ASN A 4 -1.85 10.73 11.14
N GLN A 5 -2.66 11.52 10.43
CA GLN A 5 -3.99 11.11 9.96
C GLN A 5 -3.88 9.90 9.02
N PHE A 6 -2.95 9.94 8.06
CA PHE A 6 -2.69 8.82 7.15
C PHE A 6 -2.29 7.55 7.89
N GLN A 7 -1.33 7.66 8.81
CA GLN A 7 -0.88 6.52 9.59
C GLN A 7 -1.99 5.92 10.46
N ALA A 8 -2.81 6.76 11.10
CA ALA A 8 -3.91 6.32 11.94
C ALA A 8 -4.96 5.56 11.13
N GLU A 9 -5.46 6.15 10.04
CA GLU A 9 -6.46 5.53 9.17
C GLU A 9 -5.93 4.22 8.57
N LEU A 10 -4.68 4.21 8.10
CA LEU A 10 -4.06 3.02 7.56
C LEU A 10 -3.94 1.90 8.59
N LYS A 11 -3.48 2.20 9.81
CA LYS A 11 -3.37 1.20 10.88
C LYS A 11 -4.74 0.62 11.25
N THR A 12 -5.76 1.46 11.38
CA THR A 12 -7.12 1.03 11.70
C THR A 12 -7.67 0.05 10.67
N ASN A 13 -7.45 0.31 9.38
CA ASN A 13 -7.94 -0.57 8.30
C ASN A 13 -7.10 -1.85 8.18
N LEU A 14 -5.77 -1.75 8.22
CA LEU A 14 -4.89 -2.93 8.11
C LEU A 14 -5.04 -3.89 9.28
N SER A 15 -5.31 -3.41 10.49
CA SER A 15 -5.47 -4.27 11.66
C SER A 15 -6.72 -5.16 11.61
N GLN A 16 -7.63 -4.94 10.67
CA GLN A 16 -8.81 -5.78 10.45
C GLN A 16 -8.51 -6.99 9.57
N LEU A 17 -7.35 -7.04 8.89
CA LEU A 17 -7.01 -8.13 7.98
C LEU A 17 -6.34 -9.26 8.76
N GLU A 18 -6.88 -10.48 8.65
CA GLU A 18 -6.36 -11.62 9.40
C GLU A 18 -4.91 -11.96 9.04
N PHE A 19 -4.48 -11.71 7.81
CA PHE A 19 -3.14 -12.00 7.30
C PHE A 19 -2.09 -10.93 7.65
N VAL A 20 -2.48 -9.82 8.29
CA VAL A 20 -1.53 -8.82 8.79
C VAL A 20 -0.96 -9.29 10.12
N GLU A 21 0.36 -9.48 10.16
CA GLU A 21 1.07 -9.93 11.36
C GLU A 21 1.61 -8.75 12.17
N GLN A 22 2.26 -7.79 11.50
CA GLN A 22 2.93 -6.68 12.17
C GLN A 22 2.96 -5.43 11.29
N ILE A 23 2.73 -4.24 11.87
CA ILE A 23 2.82 -2.96 11.18
C ILE A 23 4.00 -2.15 11.76
N ASN A 24 5.08 -2.02 10.99
CA ASN A 24 6.29 -1.31 11.41
C ASN A 24 6.46 0.01 10.66
N THR A 25 6.70 1.09 11.40
CA THR A 25 7.07 2.38 10.80
C THR A 25 8.59 2.43 10.65
N GLU A 26 9.09 2.37 9.42
CA GLU A 26 10.53 2.39 9.14
C GLU A 26 11.09 3.81 9.16
N GLN A 27 10.31 4.79 8.68
CA GLN A 27 10.68 6.20 8.70
C GLN A 27 9.43 7.05 8.97
N ASN A 28 9.58 8.09 9.78
CA ASN A 28 8.49 9.02 10.10
C ASN A 28 9.02 10.45 10.17
N SER A 29 8.39 11.36 9.44
CA SER A 29 8.66 12.79 9.50
C SER A 29 7.35 13.58 9.45
N ALA A 30 7.43 14.89 9.63
CA ALA A 30 6.26 15.77 9.48
C ALA A 30 5.63 15.75 8.08
N THR A 31 6.37 15.32 7.04
CA THR A 31 5.94 15.44 5.63
C THR A 31 5.83 14.11 4.89
N TYR A 32 6.41 13.04 5.43
CA TYR A 32 6.35 11.71 4.82
C TYR A 32 6.46 10.60 5.86
N ILE A 33 6.01 9.41 5.48
CA ILE A 33 6.13 8.19 6.27
C ILE A 33 6.41 6.99 5.37
N LYS A 34 7.21 6.05 5.89
CA LYS A 34 7.46 4.73 5.30
C LYS A 34 7.03 3.67 6.28
N ILE A 35 6.14 2.77 5.85
CA ILE A 35 5.62 1.68 6.67
C ILE A 35 5.88 0.37 5.95
N LYS A 36 6.33 -0.63 6.70
CA LYS A 36 6.42 -2.02 6.27
C LYS A 36 5.44 -2.85 7.09
N VAL A 37 4.56 -3.55 6.41
CA VAL A 37 3.57 -4.45 7.02
C VAL A 37 4.00 -5.88 6.73
N THR A 38 4.31 -6.66 7.76
CA THR A 38 4.60 -8.09 7.63
C THR A 38 3.28 -8.85 7.47
N LEU A 39 3.24 -9.76 6.50
CA LEU A 39 2.05 -10.55 6.14
C LEU A 39 2.35 -12.05 6.29
N LYS A 40 1.42 -12.81 6.87
CA LYS A 40 1.53 -14.27 7.02
C LYS A 40 0.78 -15.01 5.90
N PRO A 41 1.28 -16.16 5.41
CA PRO A 41 2.43 -16.89 5.93
C PRO A 41 3.79 -16.33 5.49
N LYS A 42 3.85 -15.57 4.40
CA LYS A 42 5.10 -15.01 3.88
C LYS A 42 4.81 -13.80 3.01
N GLY A 43 5.43 -12.67 3.30
CA GLY A 43 5.35 -11.49 2.46
C GLY A 43 5.41 -10.21 3.27
N PHE A 44 5.43 -9.09 2.56
CA PHE A 44 5.23 -7.79 3.18
C PHE A 44 4.63 -6.80 2.21
N LEU A 45 3.93 -5.80 2.77
CA LEU A 45 3.47 -4.63 2.05
C LEU A 45 4.38 -3.45 2.41
N ASN A 46 5.00 -2.85 1.41
CA ASN A 46 5.69 -1.57 1.55
C ASN A 46 4.72 -0.43 1.23
N ILE A 47 4.67 0.55 2.12
CA ILE A 47 3.84 1.73 1.98
C ILE A 47 4.71 2.98 2.12
N TRP A 48 4.51 3.91 1.20
CA TRP A 48 5.10 5.24 1.25
C TRP A 48 3.99 6.27 1.09
N TYR A 49 4.07 7.34 1.86
CA TYR A 49 3.18 8.49 1.74
C TYR A 49 3.96 9.77 1.96
N ASN A 50 3.75 10.77 1.10
CA ASN A 50 4.30 12.12 1.24
C ASN A 50 3.19 13.15 1.10
N SER A 51 2.89 13.88 2.19
CA SER A 51 1.78 14.82 2.25
C SER A 51 2.00 16.08 1.41
N ILE A 52 3.25 16.53 1.28
CA ILE A 52 3.61 17.75 0.53
C ILE A 52 3.53 17.50 -0.97
N ARG A 53 4.13 16.38 -1.43
CA ARG A 53 4.08 15.97 -2.84
C ARG A 53 2.76 15.33 -3.21
N ARG A 54 1.91 15.01 -2.22
CA ARG A 54 0.66 14.26 -2.38
C ARG A 54 0.86 12.92 -3.10
N THR A 55 2.02 12.28 -2.94
CA THR A 55 2.34 11.00 -3.57
C THR A 55 2.19 9.86 -2.57
N GLN A 56 1.72 8.72 -3.03
CA GLN A 56 1.68 7.51 -2.21
C GLN A 56 1.87 6.26 -3.06
N SER A 57 2.38 5.21 -2.43
CA SER A 57 2.60 3.93 -3.10
C SER A 57 2.35 2.79 -2.13
N PHE A 58 1.71 1.75 -2.63
CA PHE A 58 1.46 0.48 -1.95
C PHE A 58 2.07 -0.61 -2.82
N SER A 59 2.96 -1.42 -2.28
CA SER A 59 3.63 -2.49 -3.04
C SER A 59 3.61 -3.76 -2.23
N LEU A 60 2.91 -4.77 -2.74
CA LEU A 60 2.88 -6.12 -2.17
C LEU A 60 4.09 -6.90 -2.70
N ILE A 61 4.90 -7.42 -1.79
CA ILE A 61 6.09 -8.21 -2.10
C ILE A 61 5.91 -9.62 -1.54
N LEU A 62 5.90 -10.61 -2.43
CA LEU A 62 5.93 -12.03 -2.10
C LEU A 62 7.18 -12.65 -2.71
N GLU A 63 7.91 -13.43 -1.92
CA GLU A 63 9.08 -14.18 -2.40
C GLU A 63 10.14 -13.31 -3.12
N ASN A 64 10.41 -12.12 -2.56
CA ASN A 64 11.33 -11.12 -3.09
C ASN A 64 10.94 -10.49 -4.43
N ASN A 65 9.72 -10.74 -4.92
CA ASN A 65 9.18 -10.10 -6.11
C ASN A 65 8.01 -9.20 -5.73
N ARG A 66 7.92 -8.01 -6.34
CA ARG A 66 6.65 -7.28 -6.34
C ARG A 66 5.61 -8.23 -6.94
N LYS A 67 4.39 -8.24 -6.41
CA LYS A 67 3.27 -8.99 -6.99
C LYS A 67 2.17 -8.06 -7.38
N TRP A 68 2.00 -6.97 -6.65
CA TRP A 68 0.98 -5.99 -6.92
C TRP A 68 1.43 -4.64 -6.41
N GLY A 69 0.89 -3.57 -6.97
CA GLY A 69 0.99 -2.28 -6.35
C GLY A 69 -0.05 -1.29 -6.83
N LEU A 70 -0.21 -0.24 -6.04
CA LEU A 70 -1.18 0.81 -6.29
C LEU A 70 -0.54 2.12 -5.86
N ASP A 71 -0.36 2.99 -6.83
CA ASP A 71 0.43 4.20 -6.68
C ASP A 71 -0.40 5.42 -7.12
N PHE A 72 -0.16 6.54 -6.47
CA PHE A 72 -0.58 7.85 -6.93
C PHE A 72 0.63 8.76 -7.00
N ASP A 73 0.83 9.35 -8.17
CA ASP A 73 1.78 10.43 -8.38
C ASP A 73 1.16 11.56 -9.22
N ASN A 74 1.83 12.71 -9.22
CA ASN A 74 1.32 13.90 -9.91
C ASN A 74 1.51 13.88 -11.44
N ARG A 75 2.12 12.82 -12.00
CA ARG A 75 2.36 12.68 -13.45
C ARG A 75 1.27 11.82 -14.10
N ILE A 76 0.99 10.66 -13.52
CA ILE A 76 0.07 9.65 -14.08
C ILE A 76 -1.26 9.64 -13.32
N GLY A 77 -1.28 10.13 -12.08
CA GLY A 77 -2.42 9.98 -11.17
C GLY A 77 -2.46 8.58 -10.58
N TRP A 78 -3.66 8.11 -10.25
CA TRP A 78 -3.86 6.78 -9.68
C TRP A 78 -3.65 5.69 -10.74
N HIS A 79 -2.79 4.74 -10.43
CA HIS A 79 -2.55 3.60 -11.29
C HIS A 79 -2.25 2.32 -10.49
N GLU A 80 -2.61 1.20 -11.09
CA GLU A 80 -2.37 -0.15 -10.58
C GLU A 80 -1.25 -0.82 -11.38
N HIS A 81 -0.41 -1.55 -10.64
CA HIS A 81 0.55 -2.52 -11.15
C HIS A 81 -0.03 -3.92 -10.90
N PRO A 82 -0.67 -4.54 -11.92
CA PRO A 82 -1.43 -5.77 -11.74
C PRO A 82 -0.55 -7.00 -11.54
N ILE A 83 -1.14 -8.05 -10.96
CA ILE A 83 -0.50 -9.34 -10.66
C ILE A 83 0.21 -9.95 -11.87
N ASN A 84 -0.45 -9.89 -13.03
CA ASN A 84 0.01 -10.55 -14.25
C ASN A 84 1.04 -9.71 -15.04
N ASN A 85 1.19 -8.42 -14.74
CA ASN A 85 2.12 -7.55 -15.45
C ASN A 85 2.48 -6.31 -14.59
N GLN A 86 3.52 -6.43 -13.79
CA GLN A 86 3.89 -5.43 -12.79
C GLN A 86 4.48 -4.16 -13.39
N ASP A 87 4.97 -4.21 -14.63
CA ASP A 87 5.51 -3.05 -15.34
C ASP A 87 4.41 -2.22 -16.01
N SER A 88 3.20 -2.78 -16.12
CA SER A 88 2.04 -2.05 -16.61
C SER A 88 1.57 -1.02 -15.60
N HIS A 89 1.10 0.12 -16.12
CA HIS A 89 0.48 1.19 -15.36
C HIS A 89 -0.97 1.30 -15.84
N ILE A 90 -1.89 0.63 -15.15
CA ILE A 90 -3.31 0.67 -15.51
C ILE A 90 -3.94 1.81 -14.73
N SER A 91 -4.39 2.86 -15.42
CA SER A 91 -5.10 3.97 -14.78
C SER A 91 -6.36 3.48 -14.08
N ILE A 92 -6.55 3.91 -12.83
CA ILE A 92 -7.71 3.56 -12.01
C ILE A 92 -8.37 4.81 -11.43
N LYS A 93 -9.57 4.66 -10.86
CA LYS A 93 -10.23 5.75 -10.14
C LYS A 93 -9.51 6.02 -8.82
N SER A 94 -9.75 7.21 -8.26
CA SER A 94 -9.20 7.56 -6.96
C SER A 94 -9.62 6.57 -5.89
N HIS A 95 -8.66 6.20 -5.05
CA HIS A 95 -8.91 5.32 -3.92
C HIS A 95 -8.71 6.03 -2.58
N ILE A 96 -9.62 5.81 -1.65
CA ILE A 96 -9.38 6.10 -0.22
C ILE A 96 -8.73 4.88 0.45
N ILE A 97 -8.11 5.07 1.62
CA ILE A 97 -7.30 4.02 2.28
C ILE A 97 -8.10 2.72 2.47
N VAL A 98 -9.37 2.79 2.87
CA VAL A 98 -10.23 1.62 3.03
C VAL A 98 -10.41 0.82 1.72
N GLU A 99 -10.50 1.50 0.57
CA GLU A 99 -10.62 0.83 -0.72
C GLU A 99 -9.30 0.18 -1.16
N ILE A 100 -8.16 0.81 -0.86
CA ILE A 100 -6.83 0.23 -1.10
C ILE A 100 -6.65 -1.03 -0.26
N VAL A 101 -7.03 -0.98 1.02
CA VAL A 101 -6.97 -2.12 1.94
C VAL A 101 -7.90 -3.25 1.49
N LYS A 102 -9.11 -2.93 1.00
CA LYS A 102 -10.00 -3.92 0.40
C LYS A 102 -9.38 -4.56 -0.84
N LYS A 103 -8.77 -3.76 -1.72
CA LYS A 103 -8.08 -4.27 -2.91
C LYS A 103 -6.90 -5.16 -2.56
N LEU A 104 -6.16 -4.82 -1.49
CA LEU A 104 -5.10 -5.66 -0.95
C LEU A 104 -5.62 -7.02 -0.50
N GLN A 105 -6.77 -7.07 0.21
CA GLN A 105 -7.41 -8.34 0.59
C GLN A 105 -7.75 -9.16 -0.66
N GLU A 106 -8.41 -8.56 -1.66
CA GLU A 106 -8.77 -9.23 -2.92
C GLU A 106 -7.54 -9.80 -3.65
N VAL A 107 -6.44 -9.04 -3.68
CA VAL A 107 -5.17 -9.50 -4.26
C VAL A 107 -4.57 -10.62 -3.42
N TRP A 108 -4.56 -10.47 -2.09
CA TRP A 108 -4.02 -11.46 -1.18
C TRP A 108 -4.72 -12.81 -1.32
N ASP A 109 -6.04 -12.83 -1.45
CA ASP A 109 -6.82 -14.06 -1.64
C ASP A 109 -6.47 -14.82 -2.94
N LEU A 110 -5.81 -14.16 -3.90
CA LEU A 110 -5.37 -14.75 -5.16
C LEU A 110 -3.92 -15.27 -5.13
N VAL A 111 -3.06 -14.72 -4.28
CA VAL A 111 -1.60 -14.97 -4.33
C VAL A 111 -0.94 -15.31 -2.99
N GLY A 112 -1.65 -15.15 -1.88
CA GLY A 112 -1.15 -15.29 -0.50
C GLY A 112 -1.29 -16.67 0.11
#